data_AF-A0A8B3GB30-F1
#
_entry.id   AF-A0A8B3GB30-F1
#
_cell.length_a   1.000
_cell.length_b   1.000
_cell.length_c   1.000
_cell.angle_alpha   90.00
_cell.angle_beta   90.00
_cell.angle_gamma   90.00
#
_symmetry.space_group_name_H-M   'P 1'
#
loop_
_entity.id
_entity.type
_entity.pdbx_description
1 polymer ?
#
loop_
_entity_poly.entity_id
_entity_poly.type
_entity_poly.pdbx_seq_one_letter_code
_entity_poly.pdbx_strand_id
1 'polypeptide(L)'
;MEHDKFMQYGRGLGLWRNPRENIKPEPINYFRDDPIYLTSSKGEWVNQIQECKKEINPLENGVFIWTEIKGTGHAFVSVHEGNNASVFTYGRFGRRSGVAGAVGDGILNFLRFEDARKYYREELYKMEAKAFVITDAEPAIARRYFETLWSSGDKVKETIKMGKSTKINGRTIDQYDVTGVNCTTHATKGVKIAGSKIFEGGYTISSQIRINYEEDFAVPVSLQRYLERKNAEPSMLVVDMTSEFRKQYPNTDNDTPISEDTTLRVVSEVVSGIGNISPYSGGTIDGLLDGMHDVNK
;
A
#
# COMPACT_ATOMS: atom_id res chain seq x y z
N MET A 1 87.76 -46.49 -24.30
CA MET A 1 87.78 -45.39 -25.31
C MET A 1 86.80 -45.77 -26.41
N GLU A 2 85.49 -45.76 -26.16
CA GLU A 2 84.60 -46.58 -27.02
C GLU A 2 83.09 -46.32 -26.92
N HIS A 3 82.65 -45.09 -26.63
CA HIS A 3 81.21 -44.75 -26.73
C HIS A 3 80.97 -43.51 -27.59
N ASP A 4 81.70 -42.42 -27.33
CA ASP A 4 81.45 -41.16 -28.03
C ASP A 4 81.90 -41.17 -29.49
N LYS A 5 82.96 -41.93 -29.83
CA LYS A 5 83.38 -42.15 -31.22
C LYS A 5 82.36 -42.99 -32.01
N PHE A 6 81.65 -43.91 -31.36
CA PHE A 6 80.63 -44.76 -31.98
C PHE A 6 79.37 -43.95 -32.30
N MET A 7 78.98 -43.04 -31.40
CA MET A 7 77.81 -42.17 -31.59
C MET A 7 78.04 -41.09 -32.67
N GLN A 8 79.27 -40.58 -32.82
CA GLN A 8 79.59 -39.65 -33.90
C GLN A 8 79.61 -40.32 -35.29
N TYR A 9 80.12 -41.55 -35.39
CA TYR A 9 80.14 -42.28 -36.66
C TYR A 9 78.72 -42.60 -37.17
N GLY A 10 77.79 -42.93 -36.26
CA GLY A 10 76.38 -43.15 -36.60
C GLY A 10 75.62 -41.91 -37.08
N ARG A 11 75.98 -40.71 -36.61
CA ARG A 11 75.38 -39.44 -37.07
C ARG A 11 75.91 -39.00 -38.43
N GLY A 12 77.19 -39.25 -38.72
CA GLY A 12 77.82 -38.95 -40.02
C GLY A 12 77.30 -39.84 -41.17
N LEU A 13 76.81 -41.04 -40.87
CA LEU A 13 76.18 -41.96 -41.82
C LEU A 13 74.65 -41.76 -41.97
N GLY A 14 74.07 -40.76 -41.29
CA GLY A 14 72.64 -40.43 -41.40
C GLY A 14 71.67 -41.42 -40.76
N LEU A 15 72.16 -42.36 -39.95
CA LEU A 15 71.36 -43.45 -39.37
C LEU A 15 70.59 -43.05 -38.10
N TRP A 16 70.79 -41.83 -37.57
CA TRP A 16 70.07 -41.31 -36.39
C TRP A 16 69.64 -39.86 -36.61
N ARG A 17 68.32 -39.59 -36.59
CA ARG A 17 67.72 -38.25 -36.71
C ARG A 17 67.04 -37.84 -35.38
N ASN A 18 67.17 -36.58 -34.98
CA ASN A 18 66.55 -36.04 -33.75
C ASN A 18 65.01 -35.92 -33.92
N PRO A 19 64.17 -36.37 -32.96
CA PRO A 19 62.72 -36.48 -33.16
C PRO A 19 61.90 -35.19 -33.00
N ARG A 20 62.50 -33.99 -33.00
CA ARG A 20 61.82 -32.75 -32.53
C ARG A 20 62.00 -31.51 -33.42
N GLU A 21 62.20 -31.66 -34.72
CA GLU A 21 62.33 -30.49 -35.62
C GLU A 21 61.18 -30.28 -36.63
N ASN A 22 60.12 -31.10 -36.64
CA ASN A 22 59.05 -30.97 -37.64
C ASN A 22 57.62 -30.97 -37.08
N ILE A 23 57.31 -30.13 -36.08
CA ILE A 23 55.90 -29.79 -35.78
C ILE A 23 55.83 -28.29 -35.41
N LYS A 24 55.57 -27.44 -36.41
CA LYS A 24 54.98 -26.12 -36.17
C LYS A 24 53.46 -26.31 -36.20
N PRO A 25 52.69 -25.96 -35.16
CA PRO A 25 51.25 -25.99 -35.25
C PRO A 25 50.76 -24.92 -36.23
N GLU A 26 49.98 -25.33 -37.23
CA GLU A 26 49.34 -24.42 -38.17
C GLU A 26 48.22 -23.60 -37.49
N PRO A 27 47.98 -22.35 -37.90
CA PRO A 27 46.96 -21.50 -37.31
C PRO A 27 45.56 -22.07 -37.59
N ILE A 28 44.77 -22.23 -36.53
CA ILE A 28 43.37 -22.68 -36.60
C ILE A 28 42.54 -21.57 -37.27
N ASN A 29 42.02 -21.84 -38.46
CA ASN A 29 41.15 -20.95 -39.22
C ASN A 29 39.68 -21.27 -38.85
N TYR A 30 38.94 -20.28 -38.33
CA TYR A 30 37.57 -20.46 -37.79
C TYR A 30 36.44 -20.18 -38.80
N PHE A 31 36.76 -19.99 -40.08
CA PHE A 31 35.76 -19.71 -41.11
C PHE A 31 35.42 -20.99 -41.88
N ARG A 32 34.13 -21.34 -41.94
CA ARG A 32 33.61 -22.45 -42.78
C ARG A 32 33.50 -21.96 -44.22
N ASP A 33 33.97 -22.78 -45.17
CA ASP A 33 34.05 -22.47 -46.60
C ASP A 33 32.73 -22.66 -47.39
N ASP A 34 31.60 -22.91 -46.72
CA ASP A 34 30.31 -23.06 -47.39
C ASP A 34 29.52 -21.73 -47.35
N PRO A 35 29.14 -21.15 -48.51
CA PRO A 35 28.29 -19.97 -48.52
C PRO A 35 26.88 -20.34 -48.05
N ILE A 36 26.48 -19.79 -46.91
CA ILE A 36 25.08 -19.82 -46.46
C ILE A 36 24.30 -18.87 -47.38
N TYR A 37 23.50 -19.43 -48.30
CA TYR A 37 22.51 -18.65 -49.01
C TYR A 37 21.40 -18.26 -48.03
N LEU A 38 21.42 -17.01 -47.56
CA LEU A 38 20.29 -16.41 -46.87
C LEU A 38 19.11 -16.38 -47.85
N THR A 39 18.10 -17.20 -47.62
CA THR A 39 16.80 -16.98 -48.23
C THR A 39 16.31 -15.61 -47.76
N SER A 40 16.06 -14.71 -48.71
CA SER A 40 15.44 -13.42 -48.38
C SER A 40 14.08 -13.71 -47.75
N SER A 41 13.97 -13.50 -46.43
CA SER A 41 12.67 -13.46 -45.77
C SER A 41 11.85 -12.38 -46.48
N LYS A 42 10.66 -12.72 -46.97
CA LYS A 42 9.65 -11.70 -47.30
C LYS A 42 9.24 -11.03 -45.98
N GLY A 43 10.07 -10.10 -45.52
CA GLY A 43 9.76 -9.23 -44.40
C GLY A 43 8.65 -8.30 -44.87
N GLU A 44 7.44 -8.53 -44.38
CA GLU A 44 6.47 -7.44 -44.30
C GLU A 44 7.01 -6.44 -43.28
N TRP A 45 7.02 -5.17 -43.68
CA TRP A 45 7.23 -4.07 -42.74
C TRP A 45 6.06 -4.10 -41.77
N VAL A 46 6.29 -4.61 -40.55
CA VAL A 46 5.40 -4.29 -39.44
C VAL A 46 5.60 -2.80 -39.19
N ASN A 47 4.63 -2.00 -39.61
CA ASN A 47 4.62 -0.56 -39.38
C ASN A 47 5.00 -0.28 -37.92
N GLN A 48 5.90 0.69 -37.75
CA GLN A 48 6.43 1.16 -36.48
C GLN A 48 5.45 0.96 -35.33
N ILE A 49 5.89 0.15 -34.36
CA ILE A 49 5.62 0.28 -32.93
C ILE A 49 4.27 0.95 -32.69
N GLN A 50 3.21 0.14 -32.69
CA GLN A 50 2.09 0.45 -31.83
C GLN A 50 2.69 0.51 -30.43
N GLU A 51 3.12 1.71 -30.00
CA GLU A 51 3.54 1.95 -28.63
C GLU A 51 2.44 1.32 -27.80
N CYS A 52 2.77 0.29 -27.01
CA CYS A 52 1.85 -0.23 -26.03
C CYS A 52 1.60 0.94 -25.08
N LYS A 53 0.60 1.77 -25.40
CA LYS A 53 0.13 2.81 -24.51
C LYS A 53 -0.25 2.07 -23.25
N LYS A 54 0.56 2.25 -22.21
CA LYS A 54 0.29 1.69 -20.90
C LYS A 54 -1.15 2.05 -20.58
N GLU A 55 -1.96 1.03 -20.31
CA GLU A 55 -3.35 1.24 -19.94
C GLU A 55 -3.40 2.23 -18.79
N ILE A 56 -4.19 3.30 -18.93
CA ILE A 56 -4.30 4.33 -17.91
C ILE A 56 -5.02 3.69 -16.74
N ASN A 57 -4.28 3.36 -15.67
CA ASN A 57 -4.88 2.89 -14.43
C ASN A 57 -5.16 4.09 -13.51
N PRO A 58 -6.42 4.50 -13.31
CA PRO A 58 -6.76 5.60 -12.42
C PRO A 58 -6.40 5.33 -10.96
N LEU A 59 -6.16 4.06 -10.59
CA LEU A 59 -5.75 3.65 -9.25
C LEU A 59 -4.23 3.42 -9.16
N GLU A 60 -3.43 3.83 -10.15
CA GLU A 60 -1.98 3.58 -10.12
C GLU A 60 -1.29 4.27 -8.94
N ASN A 61 -1.66 5.53 -8.69
CA ASN A 61 -1.08 6.37 -7.65
C ASN A 61 -2.18 7.15 -6.93
N GLY A 62 -2.08 7.27 -5.61
CA GLY A 62 -2.99 8.11 -4.84
C GLY A 62 -3.11 7.71 -3.38
N VAL A 63 -3.68 8.62 -2.59
CA VAL A 63 -4.15 8.36 -1.23
C VAL A 63 -5.66 8.24 -1.30
N PHE A 64 -6.19 7.11 -0.84
CA PHE A 64 -7.61 6.81 -0.87
C PHE A 64 -8.14 6.66 0.55
N ILE A 65 -9.19 7.40 0.87
CA ILE A 65 -9.97 7.18 2.08
C ILE A 65 -11.12 6.24 1.75
N TRP A 66 -11.27 5.23 2.60
CA TRP A 66 -12.36 4.26 2.53
C TRP A 66 -13.32 4.46 3.69
N THR A 67 -14.62 4.39 3.40
CA THR A 67 -15.66 4.50 4.41
C THR A 67 -16.69 3.39 4.26
N GLU A 68 -16.92 2.69 5.37
CA GLU A 68 -18.01 1.76 5.57
C GLU A 68 -19.04 2.41 6.53
N ILE A 69 -20.32 2.27 6.21
CA ILE A 69 -21.42 2.79 7.03
C ILE A 69 -22.37 1.72 7.57
N LYS A 70 -22.05 0.44 7.40
CA LYS A 70 -22.81 -0.67 7.98
C LYS A 70 -22.44 -0.87 9.44
N GLY A 71 -23.41 -1.24 10.28
CA GLY A 71 -23.19 -1.40 11.72
C GLY A 71 -22.66 -0.12 12.37
N THR A 72 -21.52 -0.20 13.07
CA THR A 72 -20.87 0.99 13.66
C THR A 72 -20.11 1.84 12.64
N GLY A 73 -19.96 1.34 11.42
CA GLY A 73 -19.09 1.86 10.39
C GLY A 73 -17.61 1.56 10.64
N HIS A 74 -16.81 1.80 9.61
CA HIS A 74 -15.35 1.71 9.64
C HIS A 74 -14.73 2.69 8.65
N ALA A 75 -13.50 3.11 8.90
CA ALA A 75 -12.77 3.97 7.99
C ALA A 75 -11.30 3.55 7.95
N PHE A 76 -10.70 3.59 6.76
CA PHE A 76 -9.29 3.23 6.59
C PHE A 76 -8.68 3.96 5.40
N VAL A 77 -7.35 3.88 5.27
CA VAL A 77 -6.62 4.50 4.16
C VAL A 77 -5.94 3.42 3.34
N SER A 78 -5.96 3.58 2.03
CA SER A 78 -5.00 2.91 1.16
C SER A 78 -4.13 3.91 0.42
N VAL A 79 -2.87 3.52 0.21
CA VAL A 79 -1.89 4.32 -0.52
C VAL A 79 -1.35 3.48 -1.66
N HIS A 80 -1.46 4.03 -2.86
CA HIS A 80 -0.98 3.38 -4.08
C HIS A 80 0.21 4.17 -4.63
N GLU A 81 1.28 3.45 -4.95
CA GLU A 81 2.48 4.00 -5.61
C GLU A 81 2.93 3.02 -6.69
N GLY A 82 2.86 3.42 -7.96
CA GLY A 82 3.27 2.60 -9.10
C GLY A 82 2.54 1.26 -9.17
N ASN A 83 1.22 1.24 -8.93
CA ASN A 83 0.38 0.04 -8.80
C ASN A 83 0.65 -0.85 -7.57
N ASN A 84 1.53 -0.43 -6.66
CA ASN A 84 1.71 -1.11 -5.38
C ASN A 84 0.74 -0.55 -4.35
N ALA A 85 -0.27 -1.35 -3.98
CA ALA A 85 -1.28 -0.98 -3.00
C ALA A 85 -0.87 -1.39 -1.58
N SER A 86 -0.87 -0.41 -0.68
CA SER A 86 -0.69 -0.57 0.76
C SER A 86 -1.97 -0.17 1.48
N VAL A 87 -2.52 -1.03 2.33
CA VAL A 87 -3.72 -0.73 3.12
C VAL A 87 -3.35 -0.59 4.58
N PHE A 88 -3.82 0.48 5.19
CA PHE A 88 -3.64 0.81 6.60
C PHE A 88 -5.01 0.89 7.26
N THR A 89 -5.37 -0.16 8.00
CA THR A 89 -6.68 -0.29 8.65
C THR A 89 -6.50 -0.43 10.16
N TYR A 90 -6.97 0.58 10.89
CA TYR A 90 -6.82 0.72 12.34
C TYR A 90 -8.13 0.40 13.06
N GLY A 91 -8.10 -0.44 14.10
CA GLY A 91 -9.35 -0.90 14.70
C GLY A 91 -9.18 -1.74 15.96
N ARG A 92 -10.32 -2.05 16.59
CA ARG A 92 -10.44 -2.97 17.74
C ARG A 92 -10.41 -4.43 17.28
N PHE A 93 -9.28 -4.86 16.72
CA PHE A 93 -9.06 -6.23 16.22
C PHE A 93 -8.56 -7.21 17.30
N GLY A 94 -8.24 -6.70 18.49
CA GLY A 94 -7.70 -7.46 19.62
C GLY A 94 -8.68 -7.56 20.77
N ARG A 95 -8.19 -7.32 21.99
CA ARG A 95 -9.03 -7.30 23.20
C ARG A 95 -9.94 -6.08 23.17
N ARG A 96 -11.16 -6.26 23.67
CA ARG A 96 -12.18 -5.20 23.80
C ARG A 96 -12.60 -5.10 25.26
N SER A 97 -12.82 -3.89 25.73
CA SER A 97 -13.18 -3.55 27.10
C SER A 97 -14.15 -2.36 27.13
N GLY A 98 -14.64 -2.02 28.32
CA GLY A 98 -15.63 -0.96 28.51
C GLY A 98 -17.05 -1.36 28.13
N VAL A 99 -17.99 -0.43 28.33
CA VAL A 99 -19.42 -0.64 28.01
C VAL A 99 -19.56 -0.93 26.51
N ALA A 100 -20.20 -2.04 26.18
CA ALA A 100 -20.41 -2.52 24.80
C ALA A 100 -19.11 -2.71 23.96
N GLY A 101 -17.94 -2.81 24.59
CA GLY A 101 -16.66 -2.95 23.86
C GLY A 101 -16.22 -1.67 23.13
N ALA A 102 -16.54 -0.52 23.71
CA ALA A 102 -16.17 0.82 23.22
C ALA A 102 -14.65 1.08 23.22
N VAL A 103 -13.90 0.42 24.10
CA VAL A 103 -12.44 0.57 24.24
C VAL A 103 -11.76 -0.75 23.86
N GLY A 104 -10.50 -0.71 23.43
CA GLY A 104 -9.75 -1.94 23.16
C GLY A 104 -8.31 -1.70 22.75
N ASP A 105 -7.63 -2.79 22.38
CA ASP A 105 -6.30 -2.69 21.77
C ASP A 105 -6.43 -1.93 20.44
N GLY A 106 -5.71 -0.81 20.31
CA GLY A 106 -5.59 -0.04 19.08
C GLY A 106 -4.62 -0.72 18.13
N ILE A 107 -5.16 -1.49 17.19
CA ILE A 107 -4.34 -2.28 16.27
C ILE A 107 -4.37 -1.68 14.88
N LEU A 108 -3.20 -1.32 14.37
CA LEU A 108 -2.99 -0.93 12.98
C LEU A 108 -2.55 -2.16 12.19
N ASN A 109 -3.32 -2.55 11.17
CA ASN A 109 -2.90 -3.55 10.20
C ASN A 109 -2.25 -2.87 9.01
N PHE A 110 -1.11 -3.41 8.58
CA PHE A 110 -0.46 -3.04 7.33
C PHE A 110 -0.58 -4.18 6.32
N LEU A 111 -1.54 -4.08 5.41
CA LEU A 111 -1.82 -5.12 4.40
C LEU A 111 -1.17 -4.75 3.07
N ARG A 112 -0.60 -5.75 2.40
CA ARG A 112 0.06 -5.60 1.09
C ARG A 112 -0.32 -6.77 0.18
N PHE A 113 -0.14 -6.58 -1.12
CA PHE A 113 -0.31 -7.64 -2.12
C PHE A 113 -1.69 -8.31 -1.98
N GLU A 114 -1.74 -9.64 -1.89
CA GLU A 114 -2.99 -10.41 -1.81
C GLU A 114 -3.80 -10.12 -0.55
N ASP A 115 -3.18 -9.79 0.59
CA ASP A 115 -3.94 -9.41 1.79
C ASP A 115 -4.70 -8.11 1.57
N ALA A 116 -4.10 -7.13 0.90
CA ALA A 116 -4.75 -5.89 0.52
C ALA A 116 -5.87 -6.11 -0.51
N ARG A 117 -5.60 -6.93 -1.53
CA ARG A 117 -6.60 -7.25 -2.59
C ARG A 117 -7.82 -7.95 -2.02
N LYS A 118 -7.60 -8.92 -1.14
CA LYS A 118 -8.68 -9.63 -0.45
C LYS A 118 -9.49 -8.65 0.40
N TYR A 119 -8.80 -7.80 1.16
CA TYR A 119 -9.46 -6.79 2.00
C TYR A 119 -10.33 -5.85 1.16
N TYR A 120 -9.83 -5.34 0.03
CA TYR A 120 -10.65 -4.51 -0.87
C TYR A 120 -11.94 -5.19 -1.33
N ARG A 121 -11.89 -6.47 -1.72
CA ARG A 121 -13.11 -7.19 -2.16
C ARG A 121 -14.11 -7.32 -1.02
N GLU A 122 -13.64 -7.71 0.17
CA GLU A 122 -14.51 -7.83 1.35
C GLU A 122 -15.19 -6.49 1.67
N GLU A 123 -14.42 -5.40 1.66
CA GLU A 123 -14.93 -4.04 1.93
C GLU A 123 -15.90 -3.57 0.83
N LEU A 124 -15.58 -3.79 -0.45
CA LEU A 124 -16.42 -3.37 -1.59
C LEU A 124 -17.76 -4.10 -1.67
N TYR A 125 -17.80 -5.39 -1.32
CA TYR A 125 -18.95 -6.27 -1.59
C TYR A 125 -19.70 -6.74 -0.35
N LYS A 126 -19.03 -7.01 0.78
CA LYS A 126 -19.73 -7.32 2.05
C LYS A 126 -20.18 -6.03 2.72
N MET A 127 -19.24 -5.10 2.85
CA MET A 127 -19.44 -3.87 3.61
C MET A 127 -20.04 -2.75 2.76
N GLU A 128 -19.98 -2.89 1.42
CA GLU A 128 -20.38 -1.85 0.46
C GLU A 128 -19.68 -0.51 0.72
N ALA A 129 -18.41 -0.59 1.11
CA ALA A 129 -17.58 0.56 1.38
C ALA A 129 -17.41 1.42 0.12
N LYS A 130 -17.28 2.73 0.34
CA LYS A 130 -16.92 3.70 -0.69
C LYS A 130 -15.45 4.06 -0.60
N ALA A 131 -14.83 4.32 -1.74
CA ALA A 131 -13.43 4.72 -1.85
C ALA A 131 -13.33 6.09 -2.52
N PHE A 132 -12.63 7.02 -1.88
CA PHE A 132 -12.43 8.38 -2.39
C PHE A 132 -10.94 8.67 -2.52
N VAL A 133 -10.48 9.07 -3.71
CA VAL A 133 -9.12 9.59 -3.85
C VAL A 133 -9.07 11.03 -3.35
N ILE A 134 -8.01 11.35 -2.61
CA ILE A 134 -7.70 12.69 -2.14
C ILE A 134 -6.55 13.22 -3.00
N THR A 135 -6.84 14.12 -3.92
CA THR A 135 -5.92 14.45 -5.02
C THR A 135 -4.79 15.40 -4.62
N ASP A 136 -4.91 16.09 -3.48
CA ASP A 136 -3.89 16.96 -2.89
C ASP A 136 -3.09 16.29 -1.75
N ALA A 137 -3.33 15.02 -1.46
CA ALA A 137 -2.57 14.25 -0.49
C ALA A 137 -1.36 13.56 -1.15
N GLU A 138 -0.16 13.74 -0.59
CA GLU A 138 1.08 13.14 -1.10
C GLU A 138 1.21 11.65 -0.69
N PRO A 139 1.20 10.69 -1.64
CA PRO A 139 1.25 9.26 -1.33
C PRO A 139 2.48 8.85 -0.52
N ALA A 140 3.67 9.36 -0.88
CA ALA A 140 4.90 8.98 -0.20
C ALA A 140 4.91 9.41 1.28
N ILE A 141 4.32 10.56 1.60
CA ILE A 141 4.22 11.07 2.97
C ILE A 141 3.18 10.26 3.76
N ALA A 142 2.00 10.04 3.18
CA ALA A 142 0.93 9.24 3.80
C ALA A 142 1.42 7.85 4.17
N ARG A 143 2.06 7.16 3.22
CA ARG A 143 2.61 5.82 3.43
C ARG A 143 3.66 5.81 4.53
N ARG A 144 4.64 6.72 4.45
CA ARG A 144 5.72 6.79 5.44
C ARG A 144 5.19 7.01 6.84
N TYR A 145 4.18 7.87 7.00
CA TYR A 145 3.52 8.10 8.28
C TYR A 145 2.95 6.80 8.86
N PHE A 146 2.11 6.09 8.10
CA PHE A 146 1.48 4.86 8.60
C PHE A 146 2.48 3.70 8.78
N GLU A 147 3.48 3.56 7.90
CA GLU A 147 4.53 2.56 8.08
C GLU A 147 5.36 2.82 9.33
N THR A 148 5.68 4.09 9.61
CA THR A 148 6.39 4.48 10.83
C THR A 148 5.57 4.12 12.07
N LEU A 149 4.30 4.53 12.09
CA LEU A 149 3.37 4.23 13.18
C LEU A 149 3.19 2.72 13.40
N TRP A 150 3.07 1.96 12.31
CA TRP A 150 2.99 0.50 12.37
C TRP A 150 4.26 -0.12 12.93
N SER A 151 5.43 0.29 12.44
CA SER A 151 6.73 -0.27 12.84
C SER A 151 7.13 0.08 14.28
N SER A 152 6.64 1.20 14.82
CA SER A 152 6.81 1.55 16.23
C SER A 152 5.89 0.78 17.18
N GLY A 153 4.84 0.11 16.66
CA GLY A 153 3.88 -0.61 17.47
C GLY A 153 4.39 -1.94 17.99
N ASP A 154 3.83 -2.36 19.12
CA ASP A 154 4.12 -3.65 19.73
C ASP A 154 3.50 -4.82 18.95
N LYS A 155 4.09 -6.01 19.11
CA LYS A 155 3.47 -7.23 18.60
C LYS A 155 2.10 -7.42 19.26
N VAL A 156 1.09 -7.72 18.45
CA VAL A 156 -0.28 -7.94 18.96
C VAL A 156 -0.34 -9.07 19.99
N LYS A 157 -1.09 -8.83 21.06
CA LYS A 157 -1.46 -9.87 22.03
C LYS A 157 -2.59 -10.71 21.41
N GLU A 158 -2.24 -11.84 20.82
CA GLU A 158 -3.20 -12.68 20.09
C GLU A 158 -4.39 -13.11 20.96
N THR A 159 -5.59 -13.06 20.37
CA THR A 159 -6.82 -13.58 20.98
C THR A 159 -7.41 -14.69 20.11
N ILE A 160 -8.30 -15.50 20.69
CA ILE A 160 -8.95 -16.62 19.98
C ILE A 160 -9.77 -16.12 18.78
N LYS A 161 -10.40 -14.94 18.90
CA LYS A 161 -11.25 -14.34 17.86
C LYS A 161 -10.48 -13.49 16.85
N MET A 162 -9.16 -13.32 17.03
CA MET A 162 -8.35 -12.48 16.15
C MET A 162 -8.15 -13.15 14.79
N GLY A 163 -8.43 -12.41 13.72
CA GLY A 163 -8.26 -12.89 12.35
C GLY A 163 -6.80 -13.20 12.01
N LYS A 164 -6.57 -14.19 11.14
CA LYS A 164 -5.23 -14.61 10.71
C LYS A 164 -4.42 -13.45 10.12
N SER A 165 -5.04 -12.59 9.32
CA SER A 165 -4.37 -11.42 8.73
C SER A 165 -3.86 -10.48 9.83
N THR A 166 -4.66 -10.17 10.86
CA THR A 166 -4.23 -9.32 11.98
C THR A 166 -3.11 -9.93 12.80
N LYS A 167 -3.09 -11.25 12.98
CA LYS A 167 -1.98 -11.90 13.69
C LYS A 167 -0.64 -11.73 13.00
N ILE A 168 -0.65 -11.64 11.66
CA ILE A 168 0.55 -11.52 10.83
C ILE A 168 0.91 -10.04 10.61
N ASN A 169 -0.09 -9.23 10.29
CA ASN A 169 0.08 -7.87 9.77
C ASN A 169 -0.25 -6.78 10.81
N GLY A 170 -0.74 -7.15 12.00
CA GLY A 170 -1.17 -6.21 13.03
C GLY A 170 -0.06 -5.80 13.98
N ARG A 171 -0.10 -4.53 14.40
CA ARG A 171 0.72 -3.97 15.48
C ARG A 171 -0.17 -3.18 16.42
N THR A 172 0.01 -3.35 17.73
CA THR A 172 -0.68 -2.55 18.74
C THR A 172 0.08 -1.24 18.90
N ILE A 173 -0.55 -0.13 18.50
CA ILE A 173 0.10 1.19 18.45
C ILE A 173 -0.33 2.11 19.59
N ASP A 174 -1.51 1.87 20.16
CA ASP A 174 -2.13 2.65 21.23
C ASP A 174 -3.36 1.91 21.80
N GLN A 175 -4.19 2.64 22.56
CA GLN A 175 -5.51 2.19 22.99
C GLN A 175 -6.58 2.83 22.12
N TYR A 176 -7.46 1.98 21.57
CA TYR A 176 -8.62 2.44 20.82
C TYR A 176 -9.71 2.96 21.75
N ASP A 177 -10.26 4.12 21.43
CA ASP A 177 -11.47 4.70 22.02
C ASP A 177 -12.41 5.21 20.91
N VAL A 178 -13.64 4.69 20.86
CA VAL A 178 -14.67 5.13 19.89
C VAL A 178 -14.92 6.63 19.90
N THR A 179 -14.68 7.33 21.01
CA THR A 179 -14.95 8.77 21.17
C THR A 179 -13.81 9.68 20.73
N GLY A 180 -12.59 9.16 20.53
CA GLY A 180 -11.42 9.99 20.23
C GLY A 180 -10.36 9.31 19.37
N VAL A 181 -9.80 8.20 19.84
CA VAL A 181 -8.73 7.48 19.12
C VAL A 181 -9.32 6.27 18.40
N ASN A 182 -9.77 6.49 17.16
CA ASN A 182 -10.54 5.50 16.42
C ASN A 182 -10.10 5.41 14.94
N CYS A 183 -10.79 4.55 14.18
CA CYS A 183 -10.49 4.32 12.76
C CYS A 183 -10.58 5.59 11.92
N THR A 184 -11.61 6.40 12.15
CA THR A 184 -11.85 7.66 11.45
C THR A 184 -10.78 8.71 11.77
N THR A 185 -10.40 8.86 13.04
CA THR A 185 -9.39 9.86 13.43
C THR A 185 -8.00 9.49 12.91
N HIS A 186 -7.62 8.21 12.93
CA HIS A 186 -6.37 7.77 12.32
C HIS A 186 -6.35 7.93 10.79
N ALA A 187 -7.46 7.61 10.11
CA ALA A 187 -7.58 7.76 8.66
C ALA A 187 -7.44 9.24 8.24
N THR A 188 -8.17 10.14 8.89
CA THR A 188 -8.14 11.57 8.59
C THR A 188 -6.79 12.20 8.95
N LYS A 189 -6.19 11.84 10.09
CA LYS A 189 -4.86 12.31 10.50
C LYS A 189 -3.77 11.96 9.48
N GLY A 190 -3.78 10.73 8.94
CA GLY A 190 -2.80 10.33 7.93
C GLY A 190 -2.91 11.16 6.64
N VAL A 191 -4.13 11.52 6.24
CA VAL A 191 -4.39 12.35 5.06
C VAL A 191 -3.99 13.81 5.30
N LYS A 192 -4.26 14.36 6.49
CA LYS A 192 -3.79 15.69 6.92
C LYS A 192 -2.27 15.78 6.91
N ILE A 193 -1.59 14.78 7.48
CA ILE A 193 -0.11 14.69 7.49
C ILE A 193 0.45 14.58 6.07
N ALA A 194 -0.28 13.97 5.14
CA ALA A 194 0.08 13.92 3.73
C ALA A 194 -0.03 15.28 3.00
N GLY A 195 -0.39 16.35 3.70
CA GLY A 195 -0.44 17.71 3.18
C GLY A 195 -1.79 18.13 2.59
N SER A 196 -2.80 17.26 2.69
CA SER A 196 -4.13 17.56 2.17
C SER A 196 -4.82 18.64 2.98
N LYS A 197 -5.49 19.55 2.26
CA LYS A 197 -6.26 20.65 2.84
C LYS A 197 -7.75 20.42 2.77
N ILE A 198 -8.19 19.22 2.39
CA ILE A 198 -9.62 18.94 2.19
C ILE A 198 -10.42 19.20 3.46
N PHE A 199 -9.81 19.08 4.65
CA PHE A 199 -10.44 19.29 5.95
C PHE A 199 -10.32 20.73 6.46
N GLU A 200 -9.56 21.59 5.78
CA GLU A 200 -9.47 23.01 6.13
C GLU A 200 -10.71 23.76 5.63
N GLY A 201 -11.30 24.56 6.51
CA GLY A 201 -12.44 25.40 6.23
C GLY A 201 -12.20 26.83 6.69
N GLY A 202 -13.03 27.74 6.20
CA GLY A 202 -13.07 29.08 6.75
C GLY A 202 -14.21 29.91 6.19
N TYR A 203 -14.69 30.84 7.00
CA TYR A 203 -15.69 31.81 6.58
C TYR A 203 -15.24 33.21 6.98
N THR A 204 -15.62 34.18 6.17
CA THR A 204 -15.38 35.59 6.45
C THR A 204 -16.63 36.15 7.10
N ILE A 205 -16.49 36.69 8.32
CA ILE A 205 -17.59 37.42 8.96
C ILE A 205 -17.70 38.83 8.37
N SER A 206 -18.84 39.49 8.59
CA SER A 206 -19.13 40.83 8.04
C SER A 206 -18.08 41.89 8.36
N SER A 207 -17.28 41.69 9.42
CA SER A 207 -16.13 42.54 9.79
C SER A 207 -14.84 42.26 9.01
N GLN A 208 -14.89 41.48 7.91
CA GLN A 208 -13.75 41.07 7.09
C GLN A 208 -12.70 40.20 7.82
N ILE A 209 -13.02 39.73 9.02
CA ILE A 209 -12.19 38.76 9.75
C ILE A 209 -12.47 37.37 9.17
N ARG A 210 -11.42 36.66 8.77
CA ARG A 210 -11.50 35.27 8.33
C ARG A 210 -11.34 34.35 9.54
N ILE A 211 -12.38 33.58 9.83
CA ILE A 211 -12.35 32.52 10.84
C ILE A 211 -12.02 31.23 10.10
N ASN A 212 -10.84 30.69 10.35
CA ASN A 212 -10.44 29.37 9.86
C ASN A 212 -10.83 28.31 10.89
N TYR A 213 -11.21 27.14 10.40
CA TYR A 213 -11.48 25.98 11.23
C TYR A 213 -11.00 24.73 10.49
N GLU A 214 -10.77 23.65 11.24
CA GLU A 214 -10.41 22.35 10.69
C GLU A 214 -11.52 21.37 11.05
N GLU A 215 -12.00 20.63 10.06
CA GLU A 215 -13.00 19.59 10.27
C GLU A 215 -12.33 18.33 10.84
N ASP A 216 -12.92 17.78 11.90
CA ASP A 216 -12.51 16.54 12.53
C ASP A 216 -13.65 15.53 12.54
N PHE A 217 -13.31 14.25 12.37
CA PHE A 217 -14.28 13.18 12.25
C PHE A 217 -13.92 12.01 13.17
N ALA A 218 -14.81 11.72 14.11
CA ALA A 218 -14.78 10.47 14.88
C ALA A 218 -15.69 9.39 14.26
N VAL A 219 -16.74 9.77 13.52
CA VAL A 219 -17.77 8.84 13.02
C VAL A 219 -17.63 8.61 11.51
N PRO A 220 -17.52 7.35 11.04
CA PRO A 220 -17.35 7.03 9.61
C PRO A 220 -18.45 7.57 8.70
N VAL A 221 -19.72 7.55 9.13
CA VAL A 221 -20.84 8.08 8.33
C VAL A 221 -20.76 9.60 8.12
N SER A 222 -20.29 10.34 9.13
CA SER A 222 -20.07 11.78 9.03
C SER A 222 -18.93 12.08 8.06
N LEU A 223 -17.85 11.30 8.12
CA LEU A 223 -16.74 11.39 7.17
C LEU A 223 -17.19 11.07 5.75
N GLN A 224 -17.96 10.00 5.53
CA GLN A 224 -18.45 9.65 4.20
C GLN A 224 -19.33 10.77 3.63
N ARG A 225 -20.31 11.27 4.39
CA ARG A 225 -21.17 12.39 3.96
C ARG A 225 -20.35 13.64 3.62
N TYR A 226 -19.26 13.87 4.35
CA TYR A 226 -18.35 14.98 4.07
C TYR A 226 -17.62 14.79 2.74
N LEU A 227 -17.02 13.61 2.51
CA LEU A 227 -16.32 13.28 1.27
C LEU A 227 -17.26 13.28 0.05
N GLU A 228 -18.50 12.83 0.21
CA GLU A 228 -19.53 12.91 -0.83
C GLU A 228 -19.86 14.36 -1.21
N ARG A 229 -19.97 15.26 -0.21
CA ARG A 229 -20.15 16.70 -0.48
C ARG A 229 -18.93 17.29 -1.18
N LYS A 230 -17.72 16.96 -0.73
CA LYS A 230 -16.46 17.40 -1.37
C LYS A 230 -16.32 16.90 -2.80
N ASN A 231 -16.74 15.67 -3.08
CA ASN A 231 -16.76 15.11 -4.43
C ASN A 231 -17.74 15.84 -5.38
N ALA A 232 -18.79 16.47 -4.84
CA ALA A 232 -19.69 17.30 -5.63
C ALA A 232 -19.17 18.73 -5.86
N GLU A 233 -18.10 19.15 -5.18
CA GLU A 233 -17.51 20.47 -5.38
C GLU A 233 -16.69 20.52 -6.70
N PRO A 234 -16.64 21.66 -7.40
CA PRO A 234 -15.86 21.80 -8.64
C PRO A 234 -14.34 21.69 -8.45
N SER A 235 -13.85 21.68 -7.21
CA SER A 235 -12.42 21.67 -6.88
C SER A 235 -11.72 20.36 -7.25
N MET A 236 -12.47 19.26 -7.40
CA MET A 236 -11.97 17.91 -7.70
C MET A 236 -10.89 17.41 -6.72
N LEU A 237 -10.85 17.98 -5.50
CA LEU A 237 -9.91 17.56 -4.45
C LEU A 237 -10.26 16.17 -3.89
N VAL A 238 -11.53 15.79 -4.00
CA VAL A 238 -12.04 14.48 -3.62
C VAL A 238 -12.77 13.92 -4.83
N VAL A 239 -12.47 12.67 -5.21
CA VAL A 239 -13.17 11.98 -6.31
C VAL A 239 -13.59 10.59 -5.86
N ASP A 240 -14.86 10.24 -6.05
CA ASP A 240 -15.38 8.88 -5.81
C ASP A 240 -14.78 7.91 -6.84
N MET A 241 -13.95 6.98 -6.35
CA MET A 241 -13.25 5.97 -7.13
C MET A 241 -13.85 4.57 -6.93
N THR A 242 -15.00 4.46 -6.26
CA THR A 242 -15.62 3.17 -5.90
C THR A 242 -15.88 2.29 -7.12
N SER A 243 -16.32 2.88 -8.24
CA SER A 243 -16.57 2.14 -9.48
C SER A 243 -15.28 1.62 -10.11
N GLU A 244 -14.19 2.40 -10.09
CA GLU A 244 -12.87 1.97 -10.59
C GLU A 244 -12.29 0.85 -9.74
N PHE A 245 -12.43 0.93 -8.41
CA PHE A 245 -12.07 -0.16 -7.51
C PHE A 245 -12.87 -1.44 -7.80
N ARG A 246 -14.18 -1.34 -8.05
CA ARG A 246 -15.01 -2.51 -8.43
C ARG A 246 -14.61 -3.12 -9.77
N LYS A 247 -14.11 -2.32 -10.73
CA LYS A 247 -13.59 -2.83 -12.01
C LYS A 247 -12.28 -3.58 -11.80
N GLN A 248 -11.34 -3.01 -11.04
CA GLN A 248 -10.03 -3.61 -10.81
C GLN A 248 -10.08 -4.83 -9.87
N TYR A 249 -11.01 -4.84 -8.91
CA TYR A 249 -11.17 -5.90 -7.93
C TYR A 249 -12.59 -6.48 -7.98
N PRO A 250 -12.91 -7.31 -9.00
CA PRO A 250 -14.23 -7.90 -9.14
C PRO A 250 -14.57 -8.86 -8.00
N ASN A 251 -15.86 -9.10 -7.77
CA ASN A 251 -16.38 -10.03 -6.74
C ASN A 251 -16.13 -11.50 -7.13
N THR A 252 -14.88 -11.95 -7.03
CA THR A 252 -14.49 -13.33 -7.34
C THR A 252 -14.91 -14.33 -6.26
N ASP A 253 -15.15 -13.84 -5.05
CA ASP A 253 -15.41 -14.66 -3.86
C ASP A 253 -16.92 -14.84 -3.57
N ASN A 254 -17.79 -14.32 -4.47
CA ASN A 254 -19.26 -14.30 -4.32
C ASN A 254 -19.72 -13.73 -2.97
N ASP A 255 -19.01 -12.70 -2.51
CA ASP A 255 -19.33 -12.02 -1.27
C ASP A 255 -20.72 -11.38 -1.37
N THR A 256 -21.56 -11.64 -0.38
CA THR A 256 -22.89 -11.05 -0.28
C THR A 256 -22.88 -9.88 0.71
N PRO A 257 -23.59 -8.78 0.40
CA PRO A 257 -23.73 -7.67 1.31
C PRO A 257 -24.28 -8.12 2.66
N ILE A 258 -23.65 -7.70 3.74
CA ILE A 258 -24.18 -7.93 5.09
C ILE A 258 -25.42 -7.04 5.30
N SER A 259 -26.43 -7.59 5.99
CA SER A 259 -27.64 -6.87 6.38
C SER A 259 -27.32 -5.69 7.28
N GLU A 260 -27.90 -4.52 6.99
CA GLU A 260 -27.71 -3.30 7.77
C GLU A 260 -28.45 -3.38 9.11
N ASP A 261 -27.74 -3.20 10.22
CA ASP A 261 -28.35 -2.93 11.53
C ASP A 261 -28.28 -1.43 11.83
N THR A 262 -29.39 -0.74 11.54
CA THR A 262 -29.54 0.70 11.77
C THR A 262 -29.38 1.09 13.24
N THR A 263 -29.67 0.19 14.17
CA THR A 263 -29.61 0.46 15.63
C THR A 263 -28.18 0.70 16.08
N LEU A 264 -27.24 -0.14 15.63
CA LEU A 264 -25.83 0.00 15.96
C LEU A 264 -25.23 1.30 15.39
N ARG A 265 -25.68 1.73 14.21
CA ARG A 265 -25.26 3.00 13.60
C ARG A 265 -25.67 4.19 14.47
N VAL A 266 -26.95 4.26 14.84
CA VAL A 266 -27.50 5.37 15.65
C VAL A 266 -26.80 5.44 17.01
N VAL A 267 -26.56 4.29 17.66
CA VAL A 267 -25.84 4.26 18.93
C VAL A 267 -24.40 4.78 18.78
N SER A 268 -23.69 4.39 17.72
CA SER A 268 -22.32 4.86 17.44
C SER A 268 -22.27 6.38 17.25
N GLU A 269 -23.22 6.95 16.50
CA GLU A 269 -23.33 8.40 16.28
C GLU A 269 -23.56 9.15 17.60
N VAL A 270 -24.47 8.68 18.46
CA VAL A 270 -24.78 9.33 19.75
C VAL A 270 -23.60 9.23 20.72
N VAL A 271 -22.98 8.06 20.86
CA VAL A 271 -21.85 7.85 21.78
C VAL A 271 -20.67 8.74 21.40
N SER A 272 -20.38 8.86 20.10
CA SER A 272 -19.32 9.72 19.61
C SER A 272 -19.63 11.20 19.82
N GLY A 273 -20.90 11.61 19.67
CA GLY A 273 -21.34 12.99 19.93
C GLY A 273 -21.25 13.41 21.40
N ILE A 274 -21.49 12.48 22.34
CA ILE A 274 -21.33 12.72 23.79
C ILE A 274 -19.84 12.78 24.17
N GLY A 275 -18.99 12.04 23.45
CA GLY A 275 -17.53 12.01 23.63
C GLY A 275 -16.80 13.33 23.40
N ASN A 276 -17.42 14.31 22.72
CA ASN A 276 -16.86 15.65 22.53
C ASN A 276 -16.68 16.47 23.82
N ILE A 277 -17.12 15.96 24.97
CA ILE A 277 -16.92 16.57 26.31
C ILE A 277 -15.80 15.86 27.11
N SER A 278 -15.15 14.85 26.51
CA SER A 278 -14.01 14.14 27.10
C SER A 278 -12.72 14.97 26.95
N PRO A 279 -11.83 15.01 27.96
CA PRO A 279 -10.58 15.80 27.92
C PRO A 279 -9.59 15.37 26.82
N TYR A 280 -9.93 14.34 26.04
CA TYR A 280 -9.15 13.85 24.90
C TYR A 280 -9.52 14.49 23.56
N SER A 281 -10.59 15.31 23.50
CA SER A 281 -10.82 16.22 22.37
C SER A 281 -10.02 17.51 22.57
N GLY A 282 -8.70 17.34 22.68
CA GLY A 282 -7.76 18.45 22.62
C GLY A 282 -7.61 18.83 21.16
N GLY A 283 -8.36 19.84 20.72
CA GLY A 283 -8.02 20.57 19.50
C GLY A 283 -6.53 20.90 19.57
N THR A 284 -5.80 20.52 18.53
CA THR A 284 -4.37 20.78 18.39
C THR A 284 -4.12 22.28 18.30
N ILE A 285 -4.00 22.92 19.46
CA ILE A 285 -3.20 24.13 19.63
C ILE A 285 -1.83 23.64 20.11
N ASP A 286 -0.93 23.54 19.14
CA ASP A 286 0.52 23.55 19.27
C ASP A 286 1.17 22.50 20.20
N GLY A 287 1.90 21.56 19.58
CA GLY A 287 2.98 20.83 20.23
C GLY A 287 2.64 19.47 20.85
N LEU A 288 3.23 18.43 20.25
CA LEU A 288 3.83 17.29 20.95
C LEU A 288 2.94 16.57 21.99
N LEU A 289 2.18 15.56 21.55
CA LEU A 289 1.70 14.51 22.44
C LEU A 289 2.45 13.20 22.15
N ASP A 290 3.68 13.17 22.67
CA ASP A 290 4.33 11.95 23.10
C ASP A 290 3.65 11.51 24.41
N GLY A 291 2.60 10.70 24.26
CA GLY A 291 1.84 10.14 25.37
C GLY A 291 2.08 8.64 25.45
N MET A 292 3.25 8.21 25.93
CA MET A 292 3.45 6.84 26.39
C MET A 292 2.44 6.55 27.50
N HIS A 293 1.45 5.70 27.19
CA HIS A 293 0.59 5.10 28.20
C HIS A 293 0.89 3.60 28.27
N ASP A 294 1.35 3.19 29.45
CA ASP A 294 1.81 1.86 29.81
C ASP A 294 0.75 0.80 29.46
N VAL A 295 1.09 -0.10 28.53
CA VAL A 295 0.20 -1.13 27.95
C VAL A 295 0.01 -2.34 28.88
N ASN A 296 0.19 -2.14 30.19
CA ASN A 296 0.09 -3.16 31.22
C ASN A 296 -1.09 -2.88 32.17
N LYS A 297 -2.29 -3.26 31.70
CA LYS A 297 -3.33 -3.91 32.51
C LYS A 297 -4.30 -4.68 31.61
#